data_AF-A0A1I0K415-F1
#
_entry.id   AF-A0A1I0K415-F1
#
_cell.length_a   1.000
_cell.length_b   1.000
_cell.length_c   1.000
_cell.angle_alpha   90.00
_cell.angle_beta   90.00
_cell.angle_gamma   90.00
#
_symmetry.space_group_name_H-M   'P 1'
#
loop_
_entity.id
_entity.type
_entity.pdbx_description
1 polymer ?
#
loop_
_entity_poly.entity_id
_entity_poly.type
_entity_poly.pdbx_seq_one_letter_code
_entity_poly.pdbx_strand_id
1 'polypeptide(L)'
;MDTLTALTDLYTIWANVDKWLLITCFILGFNLLRIIARHLHKAGLYSFHFLEKYRDYMNRREHNQKNIEMIDELKSEIRKCNGKMNVISTMMVELKTIIEQNDKKNSAEHMEMERQRNNVRRENLKQELYAAYYKYRDRAEREGKRELSSVEYEGFWSMFHEYESPPLNGNGQVHSVIEVYMRGFAENPSRE
;
A
#
# COMPACT_ATOMS: atom_id res chain seq x y z
N MET A 1 44.26 1.21 -109.84
CA MET A 1 43.57 0.00 -110.35
C MET A 1 42.95 -0.83 -109.21
N ASP A 2 43.12 -0.44 -107.94
CA ASP A 2 42.83 -1.36 -106.81
C ASP A 2 41.44 -1.21 -106.18
N THR A 3 40.71 -0.13 -106.45
CA THR A 3 39.38 0.10 -105.87
C THR A 3 38.26 -0.60 -106.64
N LEU A 4 38.42 -0.77 -107.96
CA LEU A 4 37.44 -1.41 -108.85
C LEU A 4 37.44 -2.94 -108.71
N THR A 5 38.62 -3.55 -108.55
CA THR A 5 38.79 -4.98 -108.26
C THR A 5 38.28 -5.35 -106.87
N ALA A 6 38.53 -4.52 -105.86
CA ALA A 6 38.00 -4.72 -104.51
C ALA A 6 36.47 -4.68 -104.47
N LEU A 7 35.83 -3.81 -105.27
CA LEU A 7 34.37 -3.71 -105.38
C LEU A 7 33.76 -4.92 -106.12
N THR A 8 34.41 -5.45 -107.15
CA THR A 8 33.95 -6.65 -107.84
C THR A 8 34.12 -7.92 -107.01
N ASP A 9 35.17 -8.02 -106.19
CA ASP A 9 35.38 -9.12 -105.26
C ASP A 9 34.37 -9.08 -104.11
N LEU A 10 34.04 -7.89 -103.59
CA LEU A 10 32.99 -7.73 -102.59
C LEU A 10 31.60 -8.08 -103.17
N TYR A 11 31.33 -7.73 -104.42
CA TYR A 11 30.07 -8.04 -105.09
C TYR A 11 29.91 -9.54 -105.38
N THR A 12 30.98 -10.23 -105.80
CA THR A 12 30.97 -11.68 -106.04
C THR A 12 30.89 -12.49 -104.75
N ILE A 13 31.55 -12.06 -103.68
CA ILE A 13 31.37 -12.64 -102.34
C ILE A 13 29.93 -12.44 -101.87
N TRP A 14 29.35 -11.26 -102.05
CA TRP A 14 27.95 -10.98 -101.66
C TRP A 14 26.91 -11.71 -102.53
N ALA A 15 27.23 -12.01 -103.79
CA ALA A 15 26.39 -12.81 -104.68
C ALA A 15 26.41 -14.32 -104.32
N ASN A 16 27.51 -14.81 -103.72
CA ASN A 16 27.67 -16.20 -103.28
C ASN A 16 27.17 -16.50 -101.86
N VAL A 17 26.86 -15.46 -101.06
CA VAL A 17 26.31 -15.66 -99.73
C VAL A 17 24.80 -15.90 -99.84
N ASP A 18 24.35 -17.03 -99.34
CA ASP A 18 22.92 -17.33 -99.25
C ASP A 18 22.25 -16.34 -98.29
N LYS A 19 21.51 -15.39 -98.86
CA LYS A 19 20.77 -14.35 -98.13
C LYS A 19 19.79 -14.97 -97.15
N TRP A 20 19.24 -16.15 -97.44
CA TRP A 20 18.36 -16.87 -96.53
C TRP A 20 19.10 -17.40 -95.30
N LEU A 21 20.37 -17.79 -95.44
CA LEU A 21 21.20 -18.25 -94.34
C LEU A 21 21.57 -17.10 -93.39
N LEU A 22 21.87 -15.91 -93.93
CA LEU A 22 22.08 -14.71 -93.10
C LEU A 22 20.81 -14.30 -92.34
N ILE A 23 19.66 -14.31 -93.00
CA ILE A 23 18.37 -13.97 -92.38
C ILE A 23 18.03 -14.96 -91.27
N THR A 24 18.20 -16.27 -91.50
CA THR A 24 17.93 -17.30 -90.49
C THR A 24 18.88 -17.22 -89.30
N CYS A 25 20.18 -16.98 -89.52
CA CYS A 25 21.14 -16.72 -88.44
C CYS A 25 20.77 -15.48 -87.62
N PHE A 26 20.33 -14.39 -88.26
CA PHE A 26 19.89 -13.18 -87.55
C PHE A 26 18.64 -13.44 -86.69
N ILE A 27 17.65 -14.16 -87.22
CA ILE A 27 16.44 -14.53 -86.49
C ILE A 27 16.77 -15.43 -85.29
N LEU A 28 17.68 -16.40 -85.44
CA LEU A 28 18.12 -17.28 -84.36
C LEU A 28 18.90 -16.50 -83.29
N GLY A 29 19.83 -15.63 -83.68
CA GLY A 29 20.58 -14.77 -82.76
C GLY A 29 19.68 -13.84 -81.96
N PHE A 30 18.69 -13.21 -82.61
CA PHE A 30 17.71 -12.35 -81.92
C PHE A 30 16.86 -13.14 -80.92
N ASN A 31 16.43 -14.36 -81.27
CA ASN A 31 15.67 -15.21 -80.35
C ASN A 31 16.49 -15.64 -79.12
N LEU A 32 17.76 -15.99 -79.30
CA LEU A 32 18.67 -16.31 -78.20
C LEU A 32 18.86 -15.11 -77.26
N LEU A 33 19.10 -13.92 -77.82
CA LEU A 33 19.28 -12.70 -77.04
C LEU A 33 18.01 -12.35 -76.25
N ARG A 34 16.83 -12.58 -76.83
CA ARG A 34 15.54 -12.43 -76.16
C ARG A 34 15.35 -13.44 -75.01
N ILE A 35 15.80 -14.69 -75.17
CA ILE A 35 15.75 -15.70 -74.10
C ILE A 35 16.67 -15.30 -72.94
N ILE A 36 17.91 -14.90 -73.24
CA ILE A 36 18.89 -14.45 -72.24
C ILE A 36 18.34 -13.24 -71.47
N ALA A 37 17.78 -12.24 -72.17
CA ALA A 37 17.18 -11.06 -71.55
C ALA A 37 16.02 -11.43 -70.59
N ARG A 38 15.15 -12.38 -70.97
CA ARG A 38 14.07 -12.87 -70.09
C ARG A 38 14.62 -13.57 -68.84
N HIS A 39 15.67 -14.37 -68.99
CA HIS A 39 16.29 -15.05 -67.84
C HIS A 39 16.97 -14.04 -66.90
N LEU A 40 17.69 -13.05 -67.43
CA LEU A 40 18.27 -11.98 -66.63
C LEU A 40 17.21 -11.19 -65.86
N HIS A 41 16.11 -10.82 -66.54
CA HIS A 41 15.01 -10.08 -65.91
C HIS A 41 14.34 -10.90 -64.80
N LYS A 42 14.08 -12.19 -65.03
CA LYS A 42 13.56 -13.10 -63.99
C LYS A 42 14.54 -13.25 -62.82
N ALA A 43 15.84 -13.43 -63.09
CA ALA A 43 16.85 -13.52 -62.05
C ALA A 43 16.93 -12.22 -61.22
N GLY A 44 16.82 -11.05 -61.86
CA GLY A 44 16.76 -9.76 -61.18
C GLY A 44 15.54 -9.62 -60.26
N LEU A 45 14.35 -10.03 -60.73
CA LEU A 45 13.13 -10.04 -59.92
C LEU A 45 13.24 -10.99 -58.70
N TYR A 46 13.77 -12.20 -58.89
CA TYR A 46 13.99 -13.14 -57.80
C TYR A 46 14.97 -12.57 -56.76
N SER A 47 16.08 -11.98 -57.20
CA SER A 47 17.05 -11.35 -56.30
C SER A 47 16.46 -10.17 -55.54
N PHE A 48 15.64 -9.33 -56.20
CA PHE A 48 14.96 -8.21 -55.54
C PHE A 48 13.96 -8.70 -54.49
N HIS A 49 13.13 -9.68 -54.82
CA HIS A 49 12.16 -10.24 -53.88
C HIS A 49 12.84 -10.91 -52.68
N PHE A 50 13.97 -11.58 -52.90
CA PHE A 50 14.79 -12.14 -51.81
C PHE A 50 15.34 -11.05 -50.89
N LEU A 51 15.86 -9.94 -51.44
CA LEU A 51 16.35 -8.80 -50.66
C LEU A 51 15.25 -8.13 -49.85
N GLU A 52 14.06 -7.96 -50.43
CA GLU A 52 12.90 -7.40 -49.73
C GLU A 52 12.47 -8.31 -48.56
N LYS A 53 12.36 -9.62 -48.80
CA LYS A 53 12.05 -10.60 -47.75
C LYS A 53 13.11 -10.64 -46.64
N TYR A 54 14.39 -10.51 -47.00
CA TYR A 54 15.48 -10.44 -46.04
C TYR A 54 15.44 -9.16 -45.21
N ARG A 55 15.16 -8.01 -45.83
CA ARG A 55 14.97 -6.72 -45.13
C ARG A 55 13.82 -6.80 -44.13
N ASP A 56 12.67 -7.33 -44.55
CA ASP A 56 11.51 -7.49 -43.67
C ASP A 56 11.80 -8.43 -42.51
N TYR A 57 12.54 -9.52 -42.76
CA TYR A 57 12.98 -10.43 -41.72
C TYR A 57 13.91 -9.73 -40.70
N MET A 58 14.88 -8.95 -41.16
CA MET A 58 15.79 -8.20 -40.30
C MET A 58 15.06 -7.15 -39.46
N ASN A 59 14.13 -6.40 -40.07
CA ASN A 59 13.30 -5.42 -39.36
C ASN A 59 12.44 -6.06 -38.27
N ARG A 60 11.82 -7.22 -38.58
CA ARG A 60 11.06 -8.00 -37.57
C ARG A 60 11.94 -8.47 -36.43
N ARG A 61 13.17 -8.92 -36.73
CA ARG A 61 14.13 -9.34 -35.70
C ARG A 61 14.51 -8.19 -34.79
N GLU A 62 14.80 -7.01 -35.34
CA GLU A 62 15.12 -5.81 -34.56
C GLU A 62 13.94 -5.37 -33.67
N HIS A 63 12.72 -5.36 -34.22
CA HIS A 63 11.53 -5.03 -33.44
C HIS A 63 11.29 -6.04 -32.30
N ASN A 64 11.45 -7.33 -32.59
CA ASN A 64 11.32 -8.37 -31.57
C ASN A 64 12.40 -8.25 -30.48
N GLN A 65 13.62 -7.88 -30.86
CA GLN A 65 14.71 -7.64 -29.90
C GLN A 65 14.39 -6.47 -28.97
N LYS A 66 13.93 -5.34 -29.52
CA LYS A 66 13.48 -4.18 -28.72
C LYS A 66 12.33 -4.54 -27.79
N ASN A 67 11.37 -5.33 -28.25
CA ASN A 67 10.27 -5.80 -27.41
C ASN A 67 10.76 -6.67 -26.24
N ILE A 68 11.74 -7.55 -26.47
CA ILE A 68 12.33 -8.39 -25.41
C ILE A 68 13.04 -7.51 -24.38
N GLU A 69 13.82 -6.53 -24.83
CA GLU A 69 14.52 -5.58 -23.95
C GLU A 69 13.53 -4.79 -23.07
N MET A 70 12.45 -4.28 -23.67
CA MET A 70 11.38 -3.60 -22.93
C MET A 70 10.69 -4.52 -21.92
N ILE A 71 10.44 -5.78 -22.27
CA ILE A 71 9.85 -6.77 -21.35
C ILE A 71 10.78 -7.02 -20.16
N ASP A 72 12.09 -7.14 -20.39
CA ASP A 72 13.05 -7.40 -19.32
C ASP A 72 13.25 -6.17 -18.42
N GLU A 73 13.18 -4.96 -18.98
CA GLU A 73 13.12 -3.72 -18.21
C GLU A 73 11.87 -3.68 -17.31
N LEU A 74 10.69 -3.94 -17.87
CA LEU A 74 9.43 -3.99 -17.10
C LEU A 74 9.49 -5.04 -15.98
N LYS A 75 10.06 -6.22 -16.23
CA LYS A 75 10.26 -7.25 -15.18
C LYS A 75 11.16 -6.75 -14.07
N SER A 76 12.24 -6.03 -14.41
CA SER A 76 13.15 -5.43 -13.43
C SER A 76 12.42 -4.40 -12.55
N GLU A 77 11.60 -3.54 -13.16
CA GLU A 77 10.79 -2.56 -12.44
C GLU A 77 9.74 -3.21 -11.54
N ILE A 78 9.02 -4.21 -12.03
CA ILE A 78 8.07 -4.99 -11.23
C ILE A 78 8.77 -5.62 -10.02
N ARG A 79 9.98 -6.18 -10.21
CA ARG A 79 10.75 -6.77 -9.12
C ARG A 79 11.14 -5.73 -8.06
N LYS A 80 11.56 -4.54 -8.49
CA LYS A 80 11.85 -3.42 -7.57
C LYS A 80 10.60 -2.97 -6.82
N CYS A 81 9.45 -2.87 -7.52
CA CYS A 81 8.18 -2.51 -6.92
C CYS A 81 7.74 -3.53 -5.86
N ASN A 82 7.79 -4.83 -6.19
CA ASN A 82 7.48 -5.91 -5.25
C ASN A 82 8.41 -5.89 -4.02
N GLY A 83 9.70 -5.60 -4.22
CA GLY A 83 10.64 -5.42 -3.11
C GLY A 83 10.22 -4.31 -2.15
N LYS A 84 9.85 -3.14 -2.68
CA LYS A 84 9.33 -2.02 -1.87
C LYS A 84 8.02 -2.38 -1.18
N MET A 85 7.11 -3.06 -1.88
CA MET A 85 5.81 -3.45 -1.34
C MET A 85 5.93 -4.45 -0.19
N ASN A 86 6.87 -5.39 -0.28
CA ASN A 86 7.19 -6.31 0.82
C ASN A 86 7.71 -5.56 2.05
N VAL A 87 8.62 -4.59 1.87
CA VAL A 87 9.12 -3.76 2.98
C VAL A 87 7.98 -2.99 3.64
N ILE A 88 7.11 -2.35 2.84
CA ILE A 88 5.93 -1.64 3.36
C ILE A 88 5.02 -2.59 4.13
N SER A 89 4.76 -3.78 3.58
CA SER A 89 3.91 -4.78 4.25
C SER A 89 4.48 -5.20 5.60
N THR A 90 5.79 -5.42 5.70
CA THR A 90 6.45 -5.73 6.98
C THR A 90 6.32 -4.57 7.97
N MET A 91 6.59 -3.34 7.53
CA MET A 91 6.44 -2.15 8.38
C MET A 91 5.01 -1.97 8.89
N MET A 92 4.00 -2.26 8.06
CA MET A 92 2.59 -2.20 8.48
C MET A 92 2.27 -3.22 9.58
N VAL A 93 2.82 -4.43 9.51
CA VAL A 93 2.64 -5.45 10.56
C VAL A 93 3.34 -5.05 11.86
N GLU A 94 4.55 -4.51 11.78
CA GLU A 94 5.28 -3.99 12.94
C GLU A 94 4.54 -2.83 13.60
N LEU A 95 4.08 -1.85 12.80
CA LEU A 95 3.30 -0.72 13.30
C LEU A 95 2.01 -1.16 13.97
N LYS A 96 1.28 -2.11 13.37
CA LYS A 96 0.08 -2.67 13.98
C LYS A 96 0.39 -3.29 15.35
N THR A 97 1.48 -4.04 15.44
CA THR A 97 1.92 -4.68 16.69
C THR A 97 2.26 -3.64 17.76
N ILE A 98 2.97 -2.56 17.38
CA ILE A 98 3.32 -1.46 18.30
C ILE A 98 2.05 -0.75 18.80
N ILE A 99 1.09 -0.48 17.92
CA ILE A 99 -0.18 0.16 18.29
C ILE A 99 -0.94 -0.72 19.29
N GLU A 100 -1.10 -2.01 19.01
CA GLU A 100 -1.79 -2.94 19.91
C GLU A 100 -1.10 -3.06 21.28
N GLN A 101 0.23 -3.07 21.31
CA GLN A 101 1.00 -3.08 22.55
C GLN A 101 0.83 -1.78 23.35
N ASN A 102 0.87 -0.62 22.68
CA ASN A 102 0.68 0.68 23.31
C ASN A 102 -0.75 0.85 23.83
N ASP A 103 -1.77 0.43 23.08
CA ASP A 103 -3.16 0.50 23.52
C ASP A 103 -3.39 -0.35 24.77
N LYS A 104 -2.83 -1.56 24.80
CA LYS A 104 -2.89 -2.44 25.97
C LYS A 104 -2.19 -1.82 27.19
N LYS A 105 -1.01 -1.22 26.98
CA LYS A 105 -0.24 -0.57 28.04
C LYS A 105 -0.98 0.66 28.57
N ASN A 106 -1.46 1.53 27.70
CA ASN A 106 -2.20 2.74 28.05
C ASN A 106 -3.50 2.40 28.80
N SER A 107 -4.23 1.36 28.36
CA SER A 107 -5.42 0.89 29.06
C SER A 107 -5.10 0.38 30.47
N ALA A 108 -4.01 -0.38 30.63
CA ALA A 108 -3.56 -0.85 31.93
C ALA A 108 -3.15 0.30 32.85
N GLU A 109 -2.38 1.28 32.34
CA GLU A 109 -1.98 2.48 33.08
C GLU A 109 -3.18 3.33 33.48
N HIS A 110 -4.17 3.50 32.58
CA HIS A 110 -5.39 4.23 32.89
C HIS A 110 -6.19 3.57 34.01
N MET A 111 -6.38 2.25 33.94
CA MET A 111 -7.06 1.51 35.00
C MET A 111 -6.31 1.60 36.34
N GLU A 112 -4.98 1.60 36.31
CA GLU A 112 -4.18 1.75 37.54
C GLU A 112 -4.30 3.16 38.12
N MET A 113 -4.24 4.20 37.27
CA MET A 113 -4.45 5.59 37.70
C MET A 113 -5.85 5.79 38.29
N GLU A 114 -6.89 5.21 37.69
CA GLU A 114 -8.25 5.25 38.25
C GLU A 114 -8.34 4.53 39.60
N ARG A 115 -7.72 3.35 39.74
CA ARG A 115 -7.66 2.65 41.03
C ARG A 115 -6.96 3.49 42.10
N GLN A 116 -5.84 4.10 41.76
CA GLN A 116 -5.11 4.97 42.69
C GLN A 116 -5.94 6.19 43.09
N ARG A 117 -6.57 6.86 42.12
CA ARG A 117 -7.45 8.02 42.37
C ARG A 117 -8.63 7.63 43.26
N ASN A 118 -9.26 6.49 43.00
CA ASN A 118 -10.37 5.97 43.80
C ASN A 118 -9.91 5.62 45.22
N ASN A 119 -8.74 4.98 45.38
CA ASN A 119 -8.18 4.67 46.69
C ASN A 119 -7.89 5.95 47.49
N VAL A 120 -7.28 6.97 46.86
CA VAL A 120 -7.02 8.26 47.52
C VAL A 120 -8.32 8.93 47.92
N ARG A 121 -9.32 8.98 47.02
CA ARG A 121 -10.64 9.56 47.33
C ARG A 121 -11.33 8.82 48.48
N ARG A 122 -11.24 7.48 48.50
CA ARG A 122 -11.78 6.64 49.57
C ARG A 122 -11.13 6.96 50.92
N GLU A 123 -9.80 7.03 50.98
CA GLU A 123 -9.11 7.33 52.24
C GLU A 123 -9.38 8.78 52.71
N ASN A 124 -9.50 9.75 51.79
CA ASN A 124 -9.88 11.12 52.16
C ASN A 124 -11.29 11.18 52.75
N LEU A 125 -12.29 10.58 52.09
CA LEU A 125 -13.66 10.51 52.59
C LEU A 125 -13.72 9.78 53.94
N LYS A 126 -12.97 8.69 54.10
CA LYS A 126 -12.86 7.99 55.39
C LYS A 126 -12.32 8.92 56.48
N GLN A 127 -11.26 9.67 56.23
CA GLN A 127 -10.71 10.64 57.19
C GLN A 127 -11.72 11.73 57.54
N GLU A 128 -12.45 12.27 56.55
CA GLU A 128 -13.51 13.27 56.75
C GLU A 128 -14.65 12.71 57.63
N LEU A 129 -15.07 11.46 57.38
CA LEU A 129 -16.08 10.76 58.18
C LEU A 129 -15.61 10.54 59.63
N TYR A 130 -14.34 10.17 59.84
CA TYR A 130 -13.76 10.08 61.19
C TYR A 130 -13.75 11.43 61.90
N ALA A 131 -13.34 12.50 61.20
CA ALA A 131 -13.29 13.83 61.78
C ALA A 131 -14.69 14.32 62.19
N ALA A 132 -15.68 14.11 61.33
CA ALA A 132 -17.08 14.40 61.63
C ALA A 132 -17.58 13.59 62.84
N TYR A 133 -17.33 12.28 62.84
CA TYR A 133 -17.67 11.38 63.95
C TYR A 133 -17.11 11.86 65.29
N TYR A 134 -15.80 12.14 65.38
CA TYR A 134 -15.19 12.59 66.62
C TYR A 134 -15.76 13.94 67.08
N LYS A 135 -15.93 14.89 66.16
CA LYS A 135 -16.55 16.20 66.44
C LYS A 135 -17.95 16.03 67.05
N TYR A 136 -18.79 15.20 66.45
CA TYR A 136 -20.17 15.01 66.90
C TYR A 136 -20.27 14.19 68.18
N ARG A 137 -19.44 13.15 68.32
CA ARG A 137 -19.34 12.37 69.56
C ARG A 137 -18.92 13.26 70.73
N ASP A 138 -17.83 14.02 70.59
CA ASP A 138 -17.30 14.86 71.66
C ASP A 138 -18.26 16.01 72.00
N ARG A 139 -19.07 16.48 71.05
CA ARG A 139 -20.18 17.41 71.33
C ARG A 139 -21.30 16.73 72.12
N ALA A 140 -21.73 15.55 71.69
CA ALA A 140 -22.81 14.82 72.34
C ALA A 140 -22.44 14.40 73.78
N GLU A 141 -21.19 14.05 74.02
CA GLU A 141 -20.68 13.73 75.37
C GLU A 141 -20.65 14.96 76.28
N ARG A 142 -20.28 16.13 75.75
CA ARG A 142 -20.27 17.39 76.53
C ARG A 142 -21.67 17.93 76.82
N GLU A 143 -22.59 17.83 75.86
CA GLU A 143 -23.95 18.38 75.97
C GLU A 143 -24.97 17.37 76.52
N GLY A 144 -24.60 16.09 76.58
CA GLY A 144 -25.50 15.00 76.98
C GLY A 144 -26.63 14.70 75.98
N LYS A 145 -26.60 15.29 74.78
CA LYS A 145 -27.64 15.16 73.75
C LYS A 145 -27.04 14.76 72.41
N ARG A 146 -27.66 13.80 71.72
CA ARG A 146 -27.27 13.33 70.39
C ARG A 146 -28.15 13.96 69.31
N GLU A 147 -27.96 15.25 69.10
CA GLU A 147 -28.70 16.03 68.12
C GLU A 147 -27.75 16.75 67.18
N LEU A 148 -28.03 16.68 65.88
CA LEU A 148 -27.32 17.43 64.83
C LEU A 148 -28.26 18.44 64.19
N SER A 149 -27.70 19.54 63.69
CA SER A 149 -28.48 20.41 62.78
C SER A 149 -28.81 19.66 61.50
N SER A 150 -29.86 20.08 60.80
CA SER A 150 -30.26 19.49 59.52
C SER A 150 -29.10 19.44 58.52
N VAL A 151 -28.33 20.54 58.42
CA VAL A 151 -27.16 20.65 57.53
C VAL A 151 -26.04 19.68 57.93
N GLU A 152 -25.76 19.52 59.23
CA GLU A 152 -24.73 18.59 59.71
C GLU A 152 -25.14 17.12 59.49
N TYR A 153 -26.43 16.82 59.69
CA TYR A 153 -26.98 15.49 59.48
C TYR A 153 -26.92 15.10 57.99
N GLU A 154 -27.45 15.96 57.11
CA GLU A 154 -27.43 15.73 55.66
C GLU A 154 -26.00 15.68 55.11
N GLY A 155 -25.14 16.60 55.55
CA GLY A 155 -23.74 16.63 55.14
C GLY A 155 -22.99 15.35 55.47
N PHE A 156 -23.19 14.80 56.68
CA PHE A 156 -22.57 13.53 57.07
C PHE A 156 -23.05 12.37 56.19
N TRP A 157 -24.37 12.20 56.03
CA TRP A 157 -24.92 11.08 55.27
C TRP A 157 -24.62 11.19 53.78
N SER A 158 -24.53 12.40 53.23
CA SER A 158 -24.07 12.63 51.86
C SER A 158 -22.64 12.14 51.65
N MET A 159 -21.71 12.51 52.55
CA MET A 159 -20.32 12.02 52.50
C MET A 159 -20.25 10.49 52.66
N PHE A 160 -21.06 9.92 53.54
CA PHE A 160 -21.12 8.48 53.77
C PHE A 160 -21.63 7.73 52.53
N HIS A 161 -22.68 8.24 51.88
CA HIS A 161 -23.21 7.65 50.65
C HIS A 161 -22.20 7.73 49.49
N GLU A 162 -21.45 8.83 49.38
CA GLU A 162 -20.35 8.91 48.40
C GLU A 162 -19.28 7.85 48.69
N TYR A 163 -18.91 7.67 49.96
CA TYR A 163 -17.92 6.68 50.39
C TYR A 163 -18.34 5.23 50.08
N GLU A 164 -19.61 4.89 50.25
CA GLU A 164 -20.14 3.54 50.01
C GLU A 164 -20.35 3.25 48.51
N SER A 165 -20.66 4.27 47.72
CA SER A 165 -21.05 4.12 46.32
C SER A 165 -19.93 3.56 45.42
N PRO A 166 -20.25 2.74 44.39
CA PRO A 166 -19.27 2.34 43.38
C PRO A 166 -18.69 3.58 42.66
N PRO A 167 -17.38 3.61 42.36
CA PRO A 167 -16.39 2.53 42.48
C PRO A 167 -15.64 2.47 43.83
N LEU A 168 -15.94 3.35 44.78
CA LEU A 168 -15.18 3.51 46.03
C LEU A 168 -15.34 2.30 46.95
N ASN A 169 -16.57 1.76 47.03
CA ASN A 169 -16.92 0.57 47.81
C ASN A 169 -16.30 0.60 49.21
N GLY A 170 -16.64 1.65 49.97
CA GLY A 170 -16.19 1.88 51.33
C GLY A 170 -16.30 0.67 52.26
N ASN A 171 -15.38 0.55 53.22
CA ASN A 171 -15.34 -0.62 54.12
C ASN A 171 -14.75 -0.29 55.50
N GLY A 172 -14.74 -1.31 56.38
CA GLY A 172 -14.04 -1.26 57.66
C GLY A 172 -14.82 -0.60 58.80
N GLN A 173 -14.10 0.16 59.63
CA GLN A 173 -14.63 0.77 60.86
C GLN A 173 -15.67 1.85 60.61
N VAL A 174 -15.72 2.41 59.39
CA VAL A 174 -16.75 3.37 58.99
C VAL A 174 -18.14 2.73 59.10
N HIS A 175 -18.32 1.51 58.59
CA HIS A 175 -19.60 0.79 58.68
C HIS A 175 -19.88 0.17 60.05
N SER A 176 -18.85 -0.34 60.74
CA SER A 176 -19.05 -1.07 62.00
C SER A 176 -19.15 -0.17 63.23
N VAL A 177 -18.57 1.04 63.20
CA VAL A 177 -18.51 1.94 64.36
C VAL A 177 -19.17 3.27 64.05
N ILE A 178 -18.69 3.96 63.01
CA ILE A 178 -19.12 5.33 62.73
C ILE A 178 -20.58 5.35 62.32
N GLU A 179 -20.97 4.55 61.32
CA GLU A 179 -22.34 4.46 60.83
C GLU A 179 -23.32 4.13 61.96
N VAL A 180 -23.00 3.09 62.75
CA VAL A 180 -23.85 2.64 63.86
C VAL A 180 -24.03 3.76 64.90
N TYR A 181 -22.95 4.47 65.24
CA TYR A 181 -23.02 5.57 66.19
C TYR A 181 -23.82 6.76 65.64
N MET A 182 -23.61 7.10 64.37
CA MET A 182 -24.23 8.24 63.71
C MET A 182 -25.72 8.04 63.46
N ARG A 183 -26.18 6.79 63.25
CA ARG A 183 -27.62 6.44 63.25
C ARG A 183 -28.33 6.76 64.57
N GLY A 184 -27.58 6.89 65.68
CA GLY A 184 -28.11 7.26 66.99
C GLY A 184 -28.34 8.76 67.20
N PHE A 185 -28.01 9.61 66.21
CA PHE A 185 -28.32 11.04 66.26
C PHE A 185 -29.68 11.32 65.65
N ALA A 186 -30.43 12.21 66.31
CA ALA A 186 -31.65 12.77 65.76
C ALA A 186 -31.35 14.09 65.04
N GLU A 187 -32.06 14.32 63.94
CA GLU A 187 -32.09 15.63 63.28
C GLU A 187 -32.89 16.61 64.15
N ASN A 188 -32.30 17.76 64.48
CA ASN A 188 -32.99 18.85 65.16
C ASN A 188 -33.05 20.09 64.24
N PRO A 189 -34.18 20.34 63.56
CA PRO A 189 -34.32 21.46 62.62
C PRO A 189 -34.33 22.84 63.31
N SER A 190 -34.41 22.89 64.63
CA SER A 190 -34.46 24.14 65.41
C SER A 190 -33.07 24.71 65.74
N ARG A 191 -32.01 24.00 65.35
CA ARG A 191 -30.63 24.26 65.74
C ARG A 191 -29.87 24.78 64.52
N GLU A 192 -29.89 26.10 64.32
CA GLU A 192 -29.09 26.84 63.32
C GLU A 192 -27.69 27.17 63.86
#